data_AF-A0A257JAW5-F1
#
_entry.id   AF-A0A257JAW5-F1
#
_cell.length_a   1.000
_cell.length_b   1.000
_cell.length_c   1.000
_cell.angle_alpha   90.00
_cell.angle_beta   90.00
_cell.angle_gamma   90.00
#
_symmetry.space_group_name_H-M   'P 1'
#
loop_
_entity.id
_entity.type
_entity.pdbx_description
1 polymer ?
#
loop_
_entity_poly.entity_id
_entity_poly.type
_entity_poly.pdbx_seq_one_letter_code
_entity_poly.pdbx_strand_id
1 'polypeptide(L)' 'NVIVWPAVAQAQRTPLLAARLLTVFGVWQREGEVRHLLAHKLIDHSALLHGLVSKSRDFH' A
#
# COMPACT_ATOMS: atom_id res chain seq x y z
N ASN A 1 -1.48 7.29 -7.17
CA ASN A 1 -0.75 6.04 -7.44
C ASN A 1 0.32 5.81 -6.37
N VAL A 2 0.52 4.56 -5.96
CA VAL A 2 1.63 4.18 -5.07
C VAL A 2 2.65 3.42 -5.91
N ILE A 3 3.91 3.81 -5.82
CA ILE A 3 5.02 3.15 -6.52
C ILE A 3 5.81 2.37 -5.47
N VAL A 4 5.85 1.05 -5.63
CA VAL A 4 6.62 0.16 -4.75
C VAL A 4 7.85 -0.31 -5.50
N TRP A 5 9.03 0.00 -4.95
CA TRP A 5 10.29 -0.41 -5.56
C TRP A 5 10.49 -1.93 -5.40
N PRO A 6 11.14 -2.61 -6.37
CA PRO A 6 11.33 -4.06 -6.32
C PRO A 6 11.97 -4.56 -5.02
N ALA A 7 12.96 -3.83 -4.49
CA ALA A 7 13.61 -4.18 -3.23
C ALA A 7 12.65 -4.18 -2.03
N VAL A 8 11.75 -3.18 -1.95
CA VAL A 8 10.73 -3.09 -0.89
C VAL A 8 9.68 -4.17 -1.08
N ALA A 9 9.24 -4.41 -2.32
CA ALA A 9 8.28 -5.45 -2.64
C ALA A 9 8.81 -6.86 -2.31
N GLN A 10 10.11 -7.10 -2.55
CA GLN A 10 10.74 -8.39 -2.27
C GLN A 10 10.98 -8.59 -0.77
N ALA A 11 11.45 -7.56 -0.06
CA ALA A 11 11.67 -7.62 1.38
C ALA A 11 10.35 -7.71 2.18
N GLN A 12 9.26 -7.14 1.66
CA GLN A 12 7.96 -7.05 2.34
C GLN A 12 6.84 -7.68 1.50
N ARG A 13 7.16 -8.83 0.88
CA ARG A 13 6.27 -9.55 -0.04
C ARG A 13 4.97 -10.00 0.62
N THR A 14 5.04 -10.52 1.84
CA THR A 14 3.86 -11.01 2.57
C THR A 14 2.87 -9.87 2.88
N PRO A 15 3.27 -8.75 3.51
CA PRO A 15 2.39 -7.58 3.66
C PRO A 15 1.82 -7.06 2.34
N LEU A 16 2.63 -7.02 1.27
CA LEU A 16 2.19 -6.49 -0.02
C LEU A 16 1.09 -7.33 -0.68
N LEU A 17 1.14 -8.66 -0.53
CA LEU A 17 0.22 -9.58 -1.23
C LEU A 17 -0.91 -10.11 -0.35
N ALA A 18 -0.70 -10.24 0.96
CA ALA A 18 -1.65 -10.88 1.88
C ALA A 18 -2.49 -9.88 2.69
N ALA A 19 -2.06 -8.62 2.79
CA ALA A 19 -2.78 -7.64 3.59
C ALA A 19 -4.12 -7.26 2.95
N ARG A 20 -5.17 -7.27 3.76
CA ARG A 20 -6.49 -6.69 3.47
C ARG A 20 -6.54 -5.21 3.84
N LEU A 21 -5.69 -4.77 4.77
CA LEU A 21 -5.45 -3.36 5.11
C LEU A 21 -3.96 -3.10 5.18
N LEU A 22 -3.46 -2.22 4.31
CA LEU A 22 -2.04 -1.93 4.19
C LEU A 22 -1.77 -0.44 4.42
N THR A 23 -0.91 -0.13 5.38
CA THR A 23 -0.37 1.23 5.53
C THR A 23 0.94 1.34 4.77
N VAL A 24 1.04 2.36 3.93
CA VAL A 24 2.23 2.65 3.14
C VAL A 24 2.91 3.90 3.69
N PHE A 25 4.14 3.75 4.15
CA PHE A 25 5.01 4.87 4.50
C PHE A 25 5.98 5.13 3.35
N GLY A 26 6.06 6.40 2.96
CA GLY A 26 6.76 6.76 1.75
C GLY A 26 6.93 8.25 1.57
N VAL A 27 7.64 8.61 0.50
CA VAL A 27 7.83 10.00 0.10
C VAL A 27 6.77 10.36 -0.94
N TRP A 28 6.05 11.44 -0.67
CA TRP A 28 5.14 12.02 -1.64
C TRP A 28 5.93 12.77 -2.70
N GLN A 29 5.70 12.41 -3.95
CA GLN A 29 6.28 13.07 -5.10
C GLN A 29 5.18 13.62 -5.99
N ARG A 30 5.41 14.83 -6.48
CA ARG A 30 4.56 15.49 -7.46
C ARG A 30 5.41 15.87 -8.64
N GLU A 31 5.02 15.40 -9.81
CA GLU A 31 5.63 15.77 -11.08
C GLU A 31 4.52 16.29 -12.00
N GLY A 32 4.47 17.62 -12.15
CA GLY A 32 3.35 18.30 -12.80
C GLY A 32 2.02 18.04 -12.08
N GLU A 33 1.06 17.48 -12.82
CA GLU A 33 -0.28 17.14 -12.32
C GLU A 33 -0.37 15.72 -11.72
N VAL A 34 0.64 14.88 -11.95
CA VAL A 34 0.67 13.51 -11.44
C VAL A 34 1.25 13.48 -10.04
N ARG A 35 0.61 12.71 -9.17
CA ARG A 35 1.02 12.53 -7.78
C ARG A 35 1.17 11.07 -7.45
N HIS A 36 2.35 10.72 -6.94
CA HIS A 36 2.70 9.36 -6.57
C HIS A 36 3.40 9.30 -5.21
N LEU A 37 3.12 8.22 -4.47
CA LEU A 37 3.77 7.94 -3.20
C LEU A 37 4.82 6.84 -3.44
N LEU A 38 6.11 7.15 -3.23
CA LEU A 38 7.18 6.16 -3.26
C LEU A 38 7.20 5.40 -1.94
N ALA A 39 6.83 4.12 -1.96
CA ALA A 39 6.78 3.27 -0.77
C ALA A 39 8.19 2.88 -0.31
N HIS A 40 8.48 3.12 0.97
CA HIS A 40 9.70 2.65 1.65
C HIS A 40 9.39 1.55 2.68
N LYS A 41 8.19 1.58 3.27
CA LYS A 41 7.75 0.60 4.25
C LYS A 41 6.25 0.33 4.11
N LEU A 42 5.89 -0.93 4.29
CA LEU A 42 4.55 -1.48 4.18
C LEU A 42 4.23 -2.18 5.51
N ILE A 43 3.10 -1.85 6.12
CA ILE A 43 2.65 -2.47 7.36
C ILE A 43 1.26 -3.06 7.15
N ASP A 44 1.16 -4.36 7.36
CA ASP A 44 -0.12 -5.06 7.37
C ASP A 44 -0.87 -4.74 8.67
N HIS A 45 -1.99 -4.04 8.53
CA HIS A 45 -2.92 -3.71 9.61
C HIS A 45 -4.23 -4.50 9.52
N SER A 46 -4.26 -5.60 8.75
CA SER A 46 -5.46 -6.43 8.57
C SER A 46 -6.02 -6.95 9.90
N ALA A 47 -5.18 -7.12 10.92
CA ALA A 47 -5.61 -7.48 12.27
C ALA A 47 -6.60 -6.47 12.87
N LEU A 48 -6.45 -5.17 12.57
CA LEU A 48 -7.34 -4.11 13.08
C LEU A 48 -8.74 -4.18 12.49
N LEU A 49 -8.92 -4.89 11.38
CA LEU A 49 -10.23 -5.01 10.76
C LEU A 49 -11.19 -5.91 11.58
N HIS A 50 -10.72 -6.76 12.50
CA HIS A 50 -11.57 -7.55 13.42
C HIS A 50 -12.83 -8.18 12.77
N GLY A 51 -12.76 -8.59 11.49
CA GLY A 51 -13.89 -9.17 10.75
C GLY A 51 -14.74 -8.19 9.92
N LEU A 52 -14.40 -6.90 9.86
CA LEU A 52 -14.98 -5.95 8.91
C LEU A 52 -14.77 -6.47 7.49
N VAL A 53 -15.88 -6.72 6.80
CA VAL A 53 -15.89 -7.12 5.40
C VAL A 53 -15.50 -5.90 4.57
N SER A 54 -14.20 -5.72 4.36
CA SER A 54 -13.63 -4.73 3.45
C SER A 54 -13.97 -5.12 2.01
N LYS A 55 -15.17 -4.78 1.52
CA LYS A 55 -15.43 -4.83 0.08
C LYS A 55 -14.62 -3.73 -0.59
N SER A 56 -13.77 -4.11 -1.55
CA SER A 56 -13.09 -3.15 -2.43
C SER A 56 -14.16 -2.28 -3.08
N ARG A 57 -14.05 -0.95 -2.96
CA ARG A 57 -14.79 -0.02 -3.82
C ARG A 57 -13.87 0.25 -4.99
N ASP A 58 -14.10 -0.49 -6.08
CA ASP A 58 -13.47 -0.18 -7.35
C ASP A 58 -14.13 1.09 -7.90
N PHE A 59 -13.33 2.13 -8.12
CA PHE A 59 -13.78 3.36 -8.76
C PHE A 59 -13.44 3.25 -10.25
N HIS A 60 -14.47 3.15 -11.11
CA HIS A 60 -14.35 3.21 -12.57
C HIS A 60 -14.20 4.65 -13.06
#